data_AF-A0A4Q2DE09-F1
#
_entry.id   AF-A0A4Q2DE09-F1
#
_cell.length_a   1.000
_cell.length_b   1.000
_cell.length_c   1.000
_cell.angle_alpha   90.00
_cell.angle_beta   90.00
_cell.angle_gamma   90.00
#
_symmetry.space_group_name_H-M   'P 1'
#
loop_
_entity.id
_entity.type
_entity.pdbx_description
1 polymer ?
#
loop_
_entity_poly.entity_id
_entity_poly.type
_entity_poly.pdbx_seq_one_letter_code
_entity_poly.pdbx_strand_id
1 'polypeptide(L)'
;MPRVRPGWTAKQSVYLRLAAIEYLRIAYVEQRCDEYLESFFQEWLISYGMPTVPEGVSSEAALASLKTRVIATVEWHAFGGAKRLKVSAKARIHALKQSLRRDLFYLWDLPDHLPLSTKASKQANVSRDPSAGLEVGLVAMKL
;
A
#
# COMPACT_ATOMS: atom_id res chain seq x y z
N MET A 1 6.84 8.28 -10.27
CA MET A 1 6.22 7.09 -9.65
C MET A 1 5.38 7.54 -8.46
N PRO A 2 4.06 7.30 -8.48
CA PRO A 2 3.17 7.70 -7.38
C PRO A 2 3.56 6.98 -6.10
N ARG A 3 3.51 7.70 -4.97
CA ARG A 3 3.93 7.14 -3.67
C ARG A 3 2.80 6.31 -3.06
N VAL A 4 2.60 5.11 -3.57
CA VAL A 4 1.73 4.09 -2.95
C VAL A 4 2.49 3.48 -1.77
N ARG A 5 1.93 3.59 -0.57
CA ARG A 5 2.57 3.01 0.62
C ARG A 5 2.33 1.49 0.63
N PRO A 6 3.33 0.66 0.99
CA PRO A 6 3.15 -0.79 1.06
C PRO A 6 1.94 -1.16 1.92
N GLY A 7 1.15 -2.12 1.45
CA GLY A 7 -0.05 -2.60 2.13
C GLY A 7 -1.32 -1.78 1.86
N TRP A 8 -1.30 -0.85 0.90
CA TRP A 8 -2.47 -0.10 0.42
C TRP A 8 -2.53 -0.11 -1.10
N THR A 9 -3.74 -0.14 -1.67
CA THR A 9 -3.93 0.04 -3.11
C THR A 9 -3.67 1.49 -3.53
N ALA A 10 -3.61 1.74 -4.84
CA ALA A 10 -3.54 3.07 -5.41
C ALA A 10 -4.69 3.97 -4.91
N LYS A 11 -5.93 3.49 -5.01
CA LYS A 11 -7.14 4.21 -4.58
C LYS A 11 -7.14 4.48 -3.07
N GLN A 12 -6.84 3.46 -2.26
CA GLN A 12 -6.70 3.61 -0.80
C GLN A 12 -5.64 4.65 -0.43
N SER A 13 -4.48 4.63 -1.12
CA SER A 13 -3.41 5.60 -0.89
C SER A 13 -3.80 7.02 -1.27
N VAL A 14 -4.63 7.22 -2.31
CA VAL A 14 -5.19 8.55 -2.63
C VAL A 14 -6.11 9.01 -1.51
N TYR A 15 -7.02 8.14 -1.07
CA TYR A 15 -8.02 8.52 -0.08
C TYR A 15 -7.41 8.83 1.29
N LEU A 16 -6.40 8.05 1.75
CA LEU A 16 -5.63 8.36 2.96
C LEU A 16 -4.92 9.73 2.89
N ARG A 17 -4.47 10.15 1.71
CA ARG A 17 -3.83 11.46 1.51
C ARG A 17 -4.84 12.60 1.49
N LEU A 18 -6.04 12.38 0.95
CA LEU A 18 -7.15 13.32 1.06
C LEU A 18 -7.55 13.51 2.53
N ALA A 19 -7.66 12.41 3.27
CA ALA A 19 -7.94 12.45 4.70
C ALA A 19 -6.86 13.22 5.48
N ALA A 20 -5.58 13.02 5.15
CA ALA A 20 -4.50 13.77 5.78
C ALA A 20 -4.57 15.29 5.51
N ILE A 21 -5.05 15.71 4.34
CA ILE A 21 -5.26 17.13 4.03
C ILE A 21 -6.37 17.70 4.93
N GLU A 22 -7.46 16.96 5.11
CA GLU A 22 -8.58 17.41 5.95
C GLU A 22 -8.23 17.38 7.43
N TYR A 23 -7.55 16.34 7.88
CA TYR A 23 -6.97 16.26 9.22
C TYR A 23 -6.09 17.48 9.54
N LEU A 24 -5.21 17.89 8.61
CA LEU A 24 -4.39 19.10 8.78
C LEU A 24 -5.22 20.39 8.84
N ARG A 25 -6.34 20.48 8.13
CA ARG A 25 -7.24 21.64 8.19
C ARG A 25 -7.92 21.74 9.54
N ILE A 26 -8.43 20.61 10.04
CA ILE A 26 -9.10 20.49 11.33
C ILE A 26 -8.13 20.74 12.49
N ALA A 27 -6.94 20.14 12.44
CA ALA A 27 -5.88 20.37 13.42
C ALA A 27 -5.40 21.83 13.45
N TYR A 28 -5.41 22.51 12.30
CA TYR A 28 -5.03 23.92 12.22
C TYR A 28 -6.05 24.86 12.88
N VAL A 29 -7.32 24.46 12.98
CA VAL A 29 -8.37 25.23 13.68
C VAL A 29 -8.62 24.72 15.10
N GLU A 30 -7.74 23.85 15.63
CA GLU A 30 -7.80 23.27 16.98
C GLU A 30 -9.12 22.55 17.32
N GLN A 31 -9.76 21.92 16.32
CA GLN A 31 -11.04 21.24 16.52
C GLN A 31 -10.87 19.72 16.55
N ARG A 32 -11.58 19.06 17.48
CA ARG A 32 -12.05 17.66 17.53
C ARG A 32 -11.41 16.68 16.51
N CYS A 33 -10.09 16.55 16.52
CA CYS A 33 -9.34 15.74 15.56
C CYS A 33 -9.68 14.25 15.69
N ASP A 34 -9.91 13.78 16.91
CA ASP A 34 -10.24 12.37 17.19
C ASP A 34 -11.58 11.97 16.57
N GLU A 35 -12.57 12.86 16.60
CA GLU A 35 -13.90 12.59 16.03
C GLU A 35 -13.89 12.57 14.51
N TYR A 36 -13.07 13.42 13.91
CA TYR A 36 -12.82 13.34 12.48
C TYR A 36 -12.20 12.00 12.12
N LEU A 37 -11.17 11.55 12.85
CA LEU A 37 -10.52 10.27 12.58
C LEU A 37 -11.47 9.08 12.78
N GLU A 38 -12.34 9.15 13.78
CA GLU A 38 -13.38 8.15 14.00
C GLU A 38 -14.34 8.08 12.81
N SER A 39 -14.89 9.24 12.43
CA SER A 39 -15.87 9.35 11.35
C SER A 39 -15.26 8.91 10.01
N PHE A 40 -14.02 9.33 9.74
CA PHE A 40 -13.26 8.89 8.58
C PHE A 40 -13.04 7.37 8.58
N PHE A 41 -12.74 6.76 9.72
CA PHE A 41 -12.57 5.31 9.79
C PHE A 41 -13.88 4.55 9.52
N GLN A 42 -15.02 5.07 9.95
CA GLN A 42 -16.32 4.48 9.59
C GLN A 42 -16.57 4.58 8.08
N GLU A 43 -16.30 5.73 7.47
CA GLU A 43 -16.41 5.92 6.00
C GLU A 43 -15.45 5.02 5.22
N TRP A 44 -14.25 4.79 5.77
CA TRP A 44 -13.27 3.86 5.24
C TRP A 44 -13.82 2.42 5.16
N LEU A 45 -14.46 1.95 6.24
CA LEU A 45 -15.07 0.61 6.28
C LEU A 45 -16.22 0.47 5.29
N ILE A 46 -17.02 1.53 5.12
CA ILE A 46 -18.09 1.54 4.10
C ILE A 46 -17.49 1.44 2.69
N SER A 47 -16.37 2.12 2.44
CA SER A 47 -15.74 2.20 1.12
C SER A 47 -14.94 0.95 0.73
N TYR A 48 -14.28 0.30 1.70
CA TYR A 48 -13.34 -0.79 1.43
C TYR A 48 -13.65 -2.10 2.14
N GLY A 49 -14.71 -2.14 2.95
CA GLY A 49 -15.14 -3.33 3.68
C GLY A 49 -14.35 -3.62 4.94
N MET A 50 -14.79 -4.68 5.62
CA MET A 50 -14.16 -5.20 6.84
C MET A 50 -12.83 -5.88 6.52
N PRO A 51 -11.85 -5.83 7.45
CA PRO A 51 -10.60 -6.56 7.26
C PRO A 51 -10.87 -8.07 7.21
N THR A 52 -10.12 -8.78 6.36
CA THR A 52 -10.04 -10.24 6.44
C THR A 52 -9.49 -10.63 7.81
N VAL A 53 -10.18 -11.53 8.51
CA VAL A 53 -9.80 -11.99 9.84
C VAL A 53 -8.94 -13.24 9.70
N PRO A 54 -7.66 -13.22 10.12
CA PRO A 54 -6.83 -14.43 10.14
C PRO A 54 -7.40 -15.47 11.10
N GLU A 55 -7.16 -16.76 10.82
CA GLU A 55 -7.53 -17.84 11.74
C GLU A 55 -6.92 -17.60 13.13
N GLY A 56 -7.72 -17.80 14.18
CA GLY A 56 -7.30 -17.60 15.56
C GLY A 56 -7.28 -16.14 16.04
N VAL A 57 -7.65 -15.17 15.20
CA VAL A 57 -7.77 -13.74 15.59
C VAL A 57 -9.25 -13.36 15.72
N SER A 58 -9.60 -12.57 16.74
CA SER A 58 -10.96 -12.04 16.85
C SER A 58 -11.22 -10.94 15.81
N SER A 59 -12.46 -10.84 15.34
CA SER A 59 -12.88 -9.78 14.43
C SER A 59 -12.61 -8.38 15.00
N GLU A 60 -12.84 -8.19 16.30
CA GLU A 60 -12.56 -6.95 17.02
C GLU A 60 -11.07 -6.59 17.00
N ALA A 61 -10.18 -7.57 17.23
CA ALA A 61 -8.73 -7.33 17.20
C ALA A 61 -8.26 -6.99 15.78
N ALA A 62 -8.79 -7.67 14.76
CA ALA A 62 -8.49 -7.37 13.36
C ALA A 62 -8.97 -5.94 12.99
N LEU A 63 -10.16 -5.55 13.44
CA LEU A 63 -10.71 -4.22 13.22
C LEU A 63 -9.90 -3.12 13.92
N ALA A 64 -9.55 -3.32 15.18
CA ALA A 64 -8.72 -2.40 15.94
C ALA A 64 -7.35 -2.22 15.28
N SER A 65 -6.72 -3.30 14.83
CA SER A 65 -5.46 -3.27 14.10
C SER A 65 -5.58 -2.50 12.78
N LEU A 66 -6.64 -2.72 12.00
CA LEU A 66 -6.91 -1.95 10.79
C LEU A 66 -7.07 -0.46 11.09
N LYS A 67 -7.86 -0.10 12.11
CA LYS A 67 -8.08 1.28 12.55
C LYS A 67 -6.77 1.98 12.89
N THR A 68 -5.93 1.35 13.72
CA THR A 68 -4.60 1.87 14.06
C THR A 68 -3.76 2.10 12.81
N ARG A 69 -3.76 1.15 11.85
CA ARG A 69 -2.99 1.29 10.61
C ARG A 69 -3.50 2.42 9.71
N VAL A 70 -4.82 2.58 9.58
CA VAL A 70 -5.44 3.66 8.80
C VAL A 70 -5.06 5.01 9.39
N ILE A 71 -5.35 5.21 10.69
CA ILE A 71 -5.07 6.46 11.40
C ILE A 71 -3.58 6.82 11.36
N ALA A 72 -2.70 5.86 11.68
CA ALA A 72 -1.26 6.10 11.63
C ALA A 72 -0.77 6.47 10.23
N THR A 73 -1.43 6.00 9.17
CA THR A 73 -1.08 6.39 7.80
C THR A 73 -1.55 7.80 7.47
N VAL A 74 -2.74 8.20 7.93
CA VAL A 74 -3.25 9.58 7.80
C VAL A 74 -2.30 10.55 8.50
N GLU A 75 -1.96 10.28 9.76
CA GLU A 75 -1.03 11.09 10.55
C GLU A 75 0.37 11.14 9.92
N TRP A 76 0.86 10.01 9.40
CA TRP A 76 2.13 9.98 8.70
C TRP A 76 2.10 10.85 7.44
N HIS A 77 1.01 10.85 6.67
CA HIS A 77 0.88 11.75 5.53
C HIS A 77 0.79 13.22 5.98
N ALA A 78 0.05 13.50 7.04
CA ALA A 78 -0.09 14.85 7.60
C ALA A 78 1.27 15.41 8.03
N PHE A 79 2.04 14.66 8.84
CA PHE A 79 3.22 15.18 9.52
C PHE A 79 4.56 14.61 9.04
N GLY A 80 4.55 13.65 8.11
CA GLY A 80 5.76 12.99 7.61
C GLY A 80 6.47 12.12 8.65
N GLY A 81 5.73 11.58 9.62
CA GLY A 81 6.27 10.79 10.74
C GLY A 81 6.83 11.62 11.90
N ALA A 82 6.74 12.96 11.85
CA ALA A 82 7.02 13.82 12.99
C ALA A 82 5.78 13.96 13.89
N LYS A 83 5.98 14.15 15.21
CA LYS A 83 4.89 14.45 16.16
C LYS A 83 4.32 15.87 16.02
N ARG A 84 5.04 16.76 15.33
CA ARG A 84 4.67 18.16 15.12
C ARG A 84 5.16 18.62 13.75
N LEU A 85 4.45 19.58 13.16
CA LEU A 85 4.85 20.18 11.90
C LEU A 85 6.12 21.01 12.05
N LYS A 86 7.14 20.72 11.23
CA LYS A 86 8.34 21.57 11.07
C LYS A 86 8.11 22.78 10.15
N VAL A 87 6.96 22.81 9.47
CA VAL A 87 6.56 23.82 8.46
C VAL A 87 5.11 24.23 8.74
N SER A 88 4.61 25.34 8.20
CA SER A 88 3.20 25.70 8.44
C SER A 88 2.23 24.65 7.88
N ALA A 89 1.08 24.45 8.53
CA ALA A 89 0.03 23.54 8.07
C ALA A 89 -0.42 23.88 6.64
N LYS A 90 -0.51 25.18 6.32
CA LYS A 90 -0.82 25.68 4.98
C LYS A 90 0.21 25.23 3.93
N ALA A 91 1.50 25.34 4.24
CA ALA A 91 2.57 24.87 3.34
C ALA A 91 2.50 23.34 3.14
N ARG A 92 2.22 22.60 4.21
CA ARG A 92 2.08 21.14 4.14
C ARG A 92 0.86 20.70 3.32
N ILE A 93 -0.29 21.33 3.52
CA ILE A 93 -1.51 21.11 2.72
C ILE A 93 -1.22 21.41 1.25
N HIS A 94 -0.54 22.53 0.94
CA HIS A 94 -0.17 22.86 -0.43
C HIS A 94 0.72 21.78 -1.05
N ALA A 95 1.76 21.33 -0.35
CA ALA A 95 2.64 20.27 -0.82
C ALA A 95 1.90 18.93 -1.06
N LEU A 96 1.00 18.55 -0.16
CA LEU A 96 0.17 17.35 -0.33
C LEU A 96 -0.74 17.45 -1.55
N LYS A 97 -1.40 18.60 -1.74
CA LYS A 97 -2.25 18.84 -2.94
C LYS A 97 -1.47 18.77 -4.23
N GLN A 98 -0.27 19.37 -4.30
CA GLN A 98 0.59 19.30 -5.48
C GLN A 98 1.04 17.86 -5.76
N SER A 99 1.46 17.12 -4.73
CA SER A 99 1.81 15.72 -4.89
C SER A 99 0.62 14.87 -5.35
N LEU A 100 -0.58 15.12 -4.83
CA LEU A 100 -1.78 14.37 -5.19
C LEU A 100 -2.19 14.64 -6.63
N ARG A 101 -2.15 15.90 -7.09
CA ARG A 101 -2.42 16.27 -8.49
C ARG A 101 -1.49 15.56 -9.46
N ARG A 102 -0.19 15.57 -9.17
CA ARG A 102 0.80 14.86 -9.98
C ARG A 102 0.52 13.35 -9.97
N ASP A 103 0.25 12.78 -8.80
CA ASP A 103 0.11 11.33 -8.66
C ASP A 103 -1.21 10.82 -9.27
N LEU A 104 -2.30 11.59 -9.21
CA LEU A 104 -3.60 11.23 -9.82
C LEU A 104 -3.47 11.01 -11.34
N PHE A 105 -2.63 11.79 -12.01
CA PHE A 105 -2.33 11.59 -13.43
C PHE A 105 -1.76 10.19 -13.73
N TYR A 106 -1.08 9.55 -12.78
CA TYR A 106 -0.48 8.22 -12.95
C TYR A 106 -1.27 7.08 -12.31
N LEU A 107 -2.19 7.39 -11.39
CA LEU A 107 -2.87 6.40 -10.55
C LEU A 107 -4.23 5.97 -11.12
N TRP A 108 -4.81 6.75 -12.04
CA TRP A 108 -6.13 6.46 -12.60
C TRP A 108 -6.16 5.16 -13.43
N ASP A 109 -5.03 4.82 -14.05
CA ASP A 109 -4.91 3.63 -14.92
C ASP A 109 -4.39 2.39 -14.18
N LEU A 110 -4.13 2.49 -12.87
CA LEU A 110 -3.62 1.35 -12.10
C LEU A 110 -4.76 0.42 -11.66
N PRO A 111 -4.58 -0.90 -11.77
CA PRO A 111 -5.59 -1.84 -11.34
C PRO A 111 -5.80 -1.82 -9.83
N ASP A 112 -7.00 -2.19 -9.41
CA ASP A 112 -7.46 -2.13 -8.01
C ASP A 112 -6.85 -3.20 -7.10
N HIS A 113 -6.12 -4.16 -7.65
CA HIS A 113 -5.47 -5.21 -6.87
C HIS A 113 -4.11 -4.75 -6.34
N LEU A 114 -3.83 -5.09 -5.08
CA LEU A 114 -2.49 -4.94 -4.50
C LEU A 114 -1.50 -5.74 -5.36
N PRO A 115 -0.31 -5.21 -5.69
CA PRO A 115 0.74 -6.04 -6.25
C PRO A 115 1.05 -7.13 -5.22
N LEU A 116 0.82 -8.38 -5.60
CA LEU A 116 1.31 -9.55 -4.87
C LEU A 116 2.80 -9.32 -4.63
N SER A 117 3.20 -9.26 -3.36
CA SER A 117 4.60 -9.21 -2.96
C SER A 117 5.34 -10.32 -3.70
N THR A 118 6.19 -9.95 -4.67
CA THR A 118 7.06 -10.85 -5.44
C THR A 118 8.11 -11.44 -4.51
N LYS A 119 7.71 -12.43 -3.71
CA LYS A 119 8.56 -13.51 -3.22
C LYS A 119 8.26 -14.82 -3.98
N ALA A 120 7.90 -14.71 -5.26
CA ALA A 120 7.80 -15.82 -6.19
C ALA A 120 8.41 -15.38 -7.54
N SER A 121 9.71 -15.12 -7.55
CA SER A 121 10.51 -15.05 -8.77
C SER A 121 11.88 -15.59 -8.45
N LYS A 122 11.95 -16.91 -8.39
CA LYS A 122 13.16 -17.69 -8.67
C LYS A 122 12.73 -19.14 -8.91
N GLN A 123 12.36 -19.42 -10.15
CA GLN A 123 12.76 -20.58 -10.94
C GLN A 123 11.75 -20.78 -12.07
N ALA A 124 11.93 -20.01 -13.13
CA ALA A 124 11.65 -20.49 -14.47
C ALA A 124 12.98 -20.45 -15.23
N ASN A 125 13.37 -21.62 -15.73
CA ASN A 125 14.33 -21.87 -16.80
C ASN A 125 15.79 -21.42 -16.63
N VAL A 126 16.62 -22.40 -16.22
CA VAL A 126 17.90 -22.62 -16.90
C VAL A 126 17.89 -24.07 -17.41
N SER A 127 17.32 -24.29 -18.60
CA SER A 127 17.72 -25.43 -19.43
C SER A 127 18.78 -24.90 -20.39
N ARG A 128 20.02 -25.28 -20.12
CA ARG A 128 21.17 -25.14 -21.02
C ARG A 128 21.88 -26.48 -20.98
N ASP A 129 21.52 -27.38 -21.87
CA ASP A 129 22.42 -28.46 -22.28
C ASP A 129 22.88 -28.19 -23.72
N PRO A 130 24.18 -27.95 -23.95
CA PRO A 130 24.76 -27.98 -25.28
C PRO A 130 25.40 -29.35 -25.50
N SER A 131 24.76 -30.23 -26.26
CA SER A 131 25.46 -31.29 -26.99
C SER A 131 24.57 -31.89 -28.07
N ALA A 132 24.68 -31.31 -29.27
CA ALA A 132 24.53 -32.06 -30.50
C ALA A 132 25.94 -32.38 -31.01
N GLY A 133 26.17 -33.65 -31.36
CA GLY A 133 27.44 -34.19 -31.87
C GLY A 133 27.51 -35.70 -31.60
N LEU A 134 26.69 -36.51 -32.27
CA LEU A 134 27.03 -37.31 -33.46
C LEU A 134 28.10 -38.40 -33.21
N GLU A 135 27.70 -39.64 -33.57
CA GLU A 135 28.50 -40.71 -34.20
C GLU A 135 29.02 -41.94 -33.38
N VAL A 136 28.55 -43.11 -33.88
CA VAL A 136 29.13 -44.47 -34.01
C VAL A 136 29.00 -45.54 -32.91
N GLY A 137 28.37 -46.66 -33.31
CA GLY A 137 28.90 -48.04 -33.15
C GLY A 137 28.46 -48.81 -31.90
N LEU A 138 27.44 -49.67 -31.96
CA LEU A 138 27.53 -51.09 -32.37
C LEU A 138 28.57 -51.92 -31.57
N VAL A 139 28.08 -52.79 -30.68
CA VAL A 139 28.34 -54.26 -30.60
C VAL A 139 27.98 -54.81 -29.21
N ALA A 140 27.31 -55.95 -29.24
CA ALA A 140 26.86 -56.78 -28.12
C ALA A 140 28.00 -57.46 -27.34
N MET A 141 27.77 -57.83 -26.08
CA MET A 141 27.71 -59.23 -25.62
C MET A 141 27.65 -59.35 -24.09
N LYS A 142 26.95 -60.41 -23.67
CA LYS A 142 26.87 -61.03 -22.35
C LYS A 142 28.24 -61.19 -21.68
N LEU A 143 28.22 -61.17 -20.35
CA LEU A 143 28.59 -62.30 -19.48
C LEU A 143 27.76 -62.23 -18.19
#